data_AF-A0A9E2PZC8-F1
#
_entry.id   AF-A0A9E2PZC8-F1
#
_cell.length_a   1.000
_cell.length_b   1.000
_cell.length_c   1.000
_cell.angle_alpha   90.00
_cell.angle_beta   90.00
_cell.angle_gamma   90.00
#
_symmetry.space_group_name_H-M   'P 1'
#
loop_
_entity.id
_entity.type
_entity.pdbx_description
1 polymer ?
#
loop_
_entity_poly.entity_id
_entity_poly.type
_entity_poly.pdbx_seq_one_letter_code
_entity_poly.pdbx_strand_id
1 'polypeptide(L)'
;MSQDIENFVAGSYEQQYQYKSFLPNIINLQWKISDPEVLTLMDDANRLLGELNAFSQLIPNVDFFIRMHIAKEATTSSRIEGTRTNMEEALIDEKDINPESRDDWQEVQNYIKAINFAVEELERLPLSNRLFKQTHKILLHGVRGKHKRPGEFRVSQNWIGLSLKNATFVPPHHERVVDLMSDLEMFLHNEE
;
A
#
# COMPACT_ATOMS: atom_id res chain seq x y z
N MET A 1 21.70 -18.56 -6.93
CA MET A 1 21.99 -18.90 -5.52
C MET A 1 20.87 -18.30 -4.72
N SER A 2 20.06 -19.11 -4.04
CA SER A 2 18.88 -18.65 -3.29
C SER A 2 19.27 -17.92 -2.00
N GLN A 3 18.60 -16.81 -1.70
CA GLN A 3 18.73 -16.05 -0.46
C GLN A 3 17.73 -16.58 0.58
N ASP A 4 18.21 -16.98 1.75
CA ASP A 4 17.33 -17.35 2.86
C ASP A 4 16.83 -16.10 3.59
N ILE A 5 15.54 -16.03 3.88
CA ILE A 5 14.90 -14.89 4.54
C ILE A 5 15.49 -14.62 5.93
N GLU A 6 15.87 -15.67 6.67
CA GLU A 6 16.48 -15.54 8.01
C GLU A 6 17.83 -14.81 7.97
N ASN A 7 18.56 -14.97 6.86
CA ASN A 7 19.90 -14.41 6.69
C ASN A 7 19.90 -13.10 5.88
N PHE A 8 18.73 -12.61 5.49
CA PHE A 8 18.63 -11.42 4.68
C PHE A 8 18.91 -10.16 5.49
N VAL A 9 19.87 -9.36 5.00
CA VAL A 9 20.14 -8.05 5.55
C VAL A 9 19.24 -7.04 4.85
N ALA A 10 18.29 -6.45 5.58
CA ALA A 10 17.29 -5.55 5.03
C ALA A 10 17.87 -4.32 4.32
N GLY A 11 19.07 -3.88 4.71
CA GLY A 11 19.73 -2.72 4.14
C GLY A 11 20.78 -2.13 5.05
N SER A 12 21.22 -0.91 4.73
CA SER A 12 22.23 -0.18 5.51
C SER A 12 21.90 1.31 5.57
N TYR A 13 22.49 2.02 6.53
CA TYR A 13 22.35 3.48 6.61
C TYR A 13 23.44 4.18 5.79
N GLU A 14 23.02 4.96 4.78
CA GLU A 14 23.89 5.81 3.98
C GLU A 14 23.98 7.22 4.57
N GLN A 15 25.18 7.79 4.56
CA GLN A 15 25.41 9.17 5.00
C GLN A 15 24.94 10.14 3.91
N GLN A 16 24.02 11.03 4.26
CA GLN A 16 23.56 12.15 3.43
C GLN A 16 24.08 13.48 4.00
N TYR A 17 23.80 14.59 3.33
CA TYR A 17 24.15 15.91 3.87
C TYR A 17 23.33 16.20 5.15
N GLN A 18 24.00 16.16 6.31
CA GLN A 18 23.46 16.44 7.65
C GLN A 18 22.53 15.39 8.29
N TYR A 19 22.29 14.25 7.63
CA TYR A 19 21.49 13.14 8.18
C TYR A 19 21.93 11.79 7.61
N LYS A 20 21.37 10.68 8.10
CA LYS A 20 21.52 9.34 7.51
C LYS A 20 20.18 8.85 7.01
N SER A 21 20.14 8.24 5.84
CA SER A 21 18.95 7.60 5.26
C SER A 21 19.14 6.09 5.22
N PHE A 22 18.09 5.32 5.47
CA PHE A 22 18.13 3.88 5.29
C PHE A 22 18.02 3.54 3.80
N LEU A 23 19.01 2.82 3.26
CA LEU A 23 19.00 2.23 1.94
C LEU A 23 18.69 0.72 2.06
N PRO A 24 17.51 0.27 1.60
CA PRO A 24 17.20 -1.13 1.44
C PRO A 24 18.15 -1.82 0.47
N ASN A 25 18.48 -3.08 0.76
CA ASN A 25 19.08 -3.96 -0.23
C ASN A 25 18.02 -4.36 -1.28
N ILE A 26 18.49 -4.75 -2.47
CA ILE A 26 17.63 -5.29 -3.51
C ILE A 26 16.93 -6.56 -3.02
N ILE A 27 15.70 -6.74 -3.46
CA ILE A 27 14.82 -7.84 -3.06
C ILE A 27 14.45 -8.75 -4.23
N ASN A 28 14.72 -8.36 -5.48
CA ASN A 28 14.51 -9.22 -6.62
C ASN A 28 15.59 -10.33 -6.69
N LEU A 29 15.40 -11.35 -5.85
CA LEU A 29 16.29 -12.48 -5.64
C LEU A 29 15.43 -13.75 -5.60
N GLN A 30 16.07 -14.91 -5.78
CA GLN A 30 15.42 -16.19 -5.48
C GLN A 30 15.35 -16.37 -3.97
N TRP A 31 14.15 -16.48 -3.40
CA TRP A 31 13.96 -16.56 -1.95
C TRP A 31 13.80 -18.00 -1.48
N LYS A 32 14.35 -18.27 -0.30
CA LYS A 32 14.10 -19.50 0.46
C LYS A 32 13.55 -19.12 1.84
N ILE A 33 12.53 -19.84 2.27
CA ILE A 33 11.97 -19.75 3.62
C ILE A 33 12.34 -21.04 4.34
N SER A 34 13.33 -20.99 5.24
CA SER A 34 13.73 -22.17 6.04
C SER A 34 12.96 -22.30 7.36
N ASP A 35 12.42 -21.18 7.87
CA ASP A 35 11.79 -21.13 9.19
C ASP A 35 10.53 -22.01 9.24
N PRO A 36 10.53 -23.09 10.05
CA PRO A 36 9.38 -23.99 10.16
C PRO A 36 8.11 -23.31 10.70
N GLU A 37 8.24 -22.29 11.55
CA GLU A 37 7.10 -21.56 12.10
C GLU A 37 6.43 -20.73 11.00
N VAL A 38 7.23 -20.02 10.20
CA VAL A 38 6.73 -19.25 9.06
C VAL A 38 6.05 -20.17 8.04
N LEU A 39 6.64 -21.33 7.74
CA LEU A 39 6.03 -22.31 6.83
C LEU A 39 4.68 -22.80 7.36
N THR A 40 4.58 -23.09 8.66
CA THR A 40 3.31 -23.53 9.28
C THR A 40 2.25 -22.43 9.18
N LEU A 41 2.60 -21.18 9.49
CA LEU A 41 1.68 -20.04 9.39
C LEU A 41 1.24 -19.78 7.94
N MET A 42 2.14 -19.98 6.97
CA MET A 42 1.82 -19.85 5.55
C MET A 42 0.82 -20.92 5.10
N ASP A 43 0.99 -22.17 5.54
CA ASP A 43 0.05 -23.26 5.24
C ASP A 43 -1.35 -22.98 5.83
N ASP A 44 -1.41 -22.51 7.06
CA ASP A 44 -2.68 -22.11 7.69
C ASP A 44 -3.34 -20.94 6.96
N ALA A 45 -2.57 -19.92 6.57
CA ALA A 45 -3.08 -18.79 5.79
C ALA A 45 -3.63 -19.25 4.42
N ASN A 46 -2.91 -20.13 3.72
CA ASN A 46 -3.36 -20.70 2.43
C ASN A 46 -4.66 -21.50 2.59
N ARG A 47 -4.79 -22.29 3.65
CA ARG A 47 -6.02 -23.03 3.95
C ARG A 47 -7.20 -22.08 4.15
N LEU A 48 -7.04 -21.05 4.98
CA LEU A 48 -8.10 -20.07 5.25
C LEU A 48 -8.50 -19.25 4.01
N LEU A 49 -7.52 -18.91 3.14
CA LEU A 49 -7.80 -18.28 1.85
C LEU A 49 -8.58 -19.23 0.92
N GLY A 50 -8.24 -20.51 0.92
CA GLY A 50 -9.00 -21.55 0.20
C GLY A 50 -10.44 -21.67 0.70
N GLU A 51 -10.65 -21.68 2.01
CA GLU A 51 -11.98 -21.69 2.62
C GLU A 51 -12.79 -20.43 2.23
N LEU A 52 -12.18 -19.25 2.29
CA LEU A 52 -12.80 -17.99 1.85
C LEU A 52 -13.21 -18.05 0.37
N ASN A 53 -12.33 -18.54 -0.50
CA ASN A 53 -12.62 -18.71 -1.93
C ASN A 53 -13.79 -19.68 -2.15
N ALA A 54 -13.86 -20.79 -1.42
CA ALA A 54 -14.98 -21.72 -1.49
C ALA A 54 -16.30 -21.08 -1.04
N PHE A 55 -16.30 -20.34 0.07
CA PHE A 55 -17.51 -19.63 0.54
C PHE A 55 -17.98 -18.55 -0.42
N SER A 56 -17.06 -17.88 -1.14
CA SER A 56 -17.42 -16.85 -2.11
C SER A 56 -18.35 -17.37 -3.22
N GLN A 57 -18.24 -18.66 -3.58
CA GLN A 57 -19.11 -19.31 -4.58
C GLN A 57 -20.56 -19.48 -4.12
N LEU A 58 -20.80 -19.43 -2.80
CA LEU A 58 -22.12 -19.57 -2.20
C LEU A 58 -22.85 -18.22 -2.05
N ILE A 59 -22.15 -17.11 -2.28
CA ILE A 59 -22.69 -15.77 -2.09
C ILE A 59 -23.44 -15.34 -3.37
N PRO A 60 -24.73 -14.96 -3.28
CA PRO A 60 -25.52 -14.57 -4.45
C PRO A 60 -25.01 -13.32 -5.18
N ASN A 61 -24.37 -12.40 -4.46
CA ASN A 61 -23.79 -11.17 -5.01
C ASN A 61 -22.47 -10.85 -4.30
N VAL A 62 -21.37 -11.35 -4.86
CA VAL A 62 -20.02 -11.15 -4.33
C VAL A 62 -19.60 -9.68 -4.41
N ASP A 63 -20.01 -8.96 -5.46
CA ASP A 63 -19.64 -7.56 -5.68
C ASP A 63 -20.13 -6.65 -4.54
N PHE A 64 -21.33 -6.90 -4.03
CA PHE A 64 -21.85 -6.19 -2.86
C PHE A 64 -20.98 -6.43 -1.63
N PHE A 65 -20.57 -7.68 -1.38
CA PHE A 65 -19.68 -8.01 -0.27
C PHE A 65 -18.30 -7.37 -0.43
N ILE A 66 -17.72 -7.39 -1.63
CA ILE A 66 -16.45 -6.74 -1.94
C ILE A 66 -16.56 -5.24 -1.64
N ARG A 67 -17.61 -4.57 -2.14
CA ARG A 67 -17.83 -3.15 -1.90
C ARG A 67 -17.91 -2.82 -0.40
N MET A 68 -18.61 -3.63 0.37
CA MET A 68 -18.72 -3.46 1.83
C MET A 68 -17.37 -3.70 2.53
N HIS A 69 -16.59 -4.69 2.09
CA HIS A 69 -15.25 -4.94 2.62
C HIS A 69 -14.28 -3.80 2.30
N ILE A 70 -14.30 -3.27 1.07
CA ILE A 70 -13.49 -2.12 0.69
C ILE A 70 -13.88 -0.89 1.53
N ALA A 71 -15.17 -0.62 1.74
CA ALA A 71 -15.61 0.48 2.59
C ALA A 71 -15.15 0.31 4.06
N LYS A 72 -15.26 -0.92 4.60
CA LYS A 72 -14.77 -1.24 5.95
C LYS A 72 -13.25 -1.09 6.07
N GLU A 73 -12.51 -1.55 5.06
CA GLU A 73 -11.06 -1.40 5.02
C GLU A 73 -10.71 0.08 4.93
N ALA A 74 -11.24 0.79 3.94
CA ALA A 74 -10.92 2.19 3.67
C ALA A 74 -11.14 3.07 4.90
N THR A 75 -12.23 2.85 5.64
CA THR A 75 -12.53 3.58 6.88
C THR A 75 -11.59 3.18 8.03
N THR A 76 -11.13 1.94 8.09
CA THR A 76 -10.18 1.48 9.12
C THR A 76 -8.76 1.97 8.82
N SER A 77 -8.32 1.86 7.57
CA SER A 77 -7.03 2.32 7.07
C SER A 77 -6.89 3.84 7.21
N SER A 78 -7.89 4.59 6.73
CA SER A 78 -7.89 6.05 6.83
C SER A 78 -7.96 6.53 8.28
N ARG A 79 -8.51 5.74 9.23
CA ARG A 79 -8.53 6.08 10.65
C ARG A 79 -7.13 6.04 11.27
N ILE A 80 -6.25 5.17 10.79
CA ILE A 80 -4.84 5.13 11.21
C ILE A 80 -4.14 6.43 10.81
N GLU A 81 -4.49 6.97 9.64
CA GLU A 81 -4.01 8.27 9.12
C GLU A 81 -4.73 9.48 9.74
N GLY A 82 -5.69 9.25 10.66
CA GLY A 82 -6.36 10.28 11.45
C GLY A 82 -7.68 10.81 10.89
N THR A 83 -8.26 10.17 9.87
CA THR A 83 -9.64 10.50 9.42
C THR A 83 -10.68 10.06 10.45
N ARG A 84 -11.84 10.75 10.43
CA ARG A 84 -12.99 10.50 11.29
C ARG A 84 -14.24 10.21 10.48
N THR A 85 -14.14 9.27 9.54
CA THR A 85 -15.30 8.77 8.77
C THR A 85 -15.67 7.38 9.25
N ASN A 86 -16.97 7.17 9.49
CA ASN A 86 -17.49 5.84 9.83
C ASN A 86 -17.96 5.08 8.56
N MET A 87 -18.24 3.79 8.71
CA MET A 87 -18.62 2.94 7.57
C MET A 87 -19.98 3.32 6.96
N GLU A 88 -20.93 3.78 7.78
CA GLU A 88 -22.25 4.18 7.30
C GLU A 88 -22.16 5.46 6.45
N GLU A 89 -21.37 6.43 6.91
CA GLU A 89 -21.04 7.66 6.19
C GLU A 89 -20.34 7.37 4.85
N ALA A 90 -19.47 6.36 4.81
CA ALA A 90 -18.79 5.95 3.57
C ALA A 90 -19.75 5.42 2.49
N LEU A 91 -20.97 5.04 2.85
CA LEU A 91 -21.96 4.43 1.95
C LEU A 91 -23.06 5.40 1.49
N ILE A 92 -23.14 6.60 2.07
CA ILE A 92 -24.15 7.62 1.73
C ILE A 92 -23.58 8.74 0.86
N ASP A 93 -24.47 9.50 0.22
CA ASP A 93 -24.10 10.57 -0.71
C ASP A 93 -23.51 11.79 0.01
N GLU A 94 -22.58 12.50 -0.63
CA GLU A 94 -21.93 13.72 -0.10
C GLU A 94 -22.93 14.78 0.41
N LYS A 95 -24.10 14.88 -0.23
CA LYS A 95 -25.16 15.83 0.12
C LYS A 95 -25.71 15.61 1.54
N ASP A 96 -25.64 14.37 2.01
CA ASP A 96 -26.12 13.92 3.31
C ASP A 96 -25.00 13.90 4.36
N ILE A 97 -23.76 14.27 3.97
CA ILE A 97 -22.61 14.41 4.84
C ILE A 97 -22.52 15.85 5.37
N ASN A 98 -22.36 15.94 6.69
CA ASN A 98 -22.09 17.21 7.38
C ASN A 98 -20.90 17.91 6.70
N PRO A 99 -21.01 19.21 6.34
CA PRO A 99 -19.96 19.93 5.63
C PRO A 99 -18.57 19.82 6.27
N GLU A 100 -18.50 19.78 7.61
CA GLU A 100 -17.26 19.67 8.38
C GLU A 100 -16.56 18.30 8.24
N SER A 101 -17.29 17.25 7.87
CA SER A 101 -16.77 15.88 7.70
C SER A 101 -16.46 15.52 6.25
N ARG A 102 -16.72 16.43 5.30
CA ARG A 102 -16.61 16.12 3.86
C ARG A 102 -15.19 15.84 3.40
N ASP A 103 -14.20 16.50 4.00
CA ASP A 103 -12.79 16.28 3.65
C ASP A 103 -12.35 14.85 3.99
N ASP A 104 -12.66 14.38 5.20
CA ASP A 104 -12.37 13.00 5.65
C ASP A 104 -13.18 11.97 4.84
N TRP A 105 -14.46 12.28 4.56
CA TRP A 105 -15.31 11.44 3.72
C TRP A 105 -14.73 11.31 2.30
N GLN A 106 -14.24 12.40 1.71
CA GLN A 106 -13.65 12.40 0.39
C GLN A 106 -12.38 11.55 0.33
N GLU A 107 -11.58 11.51 1.41
CA GLU A 107 -10.41 10.62 1.53
C GLU A 107 -10.83 9.14 1.45
N VAL A 108 -11.88 8.75 2.19
CA VAL A 108 -12.43 7.38 2.13
C VAL A 108 -12.98 7.07 0.73
N GLN A 109 -13.71 8.00 0.10
CA GLN A 109 -14.21 7.80 -1.26
C GLN A 109 -13.09 7.65 -2.28
N ASN A 110 -12.01 8.42 -2.16
CA ASN A 110 -10.85 8.28 -3.04
C ASN A 110 -10.17 6.93 -2.86
N TYR A 111 -10.10 6.42 -1.62
CA TYR A 111 -9.56 5.08 -1.36
C TYR A 111 -10.38 4.00 -2.06
N ILE A 112 -11.71 4.02 -1.90
CA ILE A 112 -12.63 3.09 -2.57
C ILE A 112 -12.45 3.16 -4.09
N LYS A 113 -12.43 4.37 -4.65
CA LYS A 113 -12.22 4.60 -6.09
C LYS A 113 -10.86 4.09 -6.57
N ALA A 114 -9.81 4.31 -5.80
CA ALA A 114 -8.45 3.90 -6.14
C ALA A 114 -8.32 2.38 -6.16
N ILE A 115 -8.90 1.66 -5.20
CA ILE A 115 -8.92 0.19 -5.17
C ILE A 115 -9.71 -0.38 -6.36
N ASN A 116 -10.94 0.10 -6.59
CA ASN A 116 -11.76 -0.37 -7.71
C ASN A 116 -11.05 -0.13 -9.05
N PHE A 117 -10.51 1.06 -9.25
CA PHE A 117 -9.70 1.37 -10.43
C PHE A 117 -8.50 0.42 -10.58
N ALA A 118 -7.77 0.14 -9.50
CA ALA A 118 -6.61 -0.72 -9.55
C ALA A 118 -6.98 -2.17 -9.93
N VAL A 119 -8.08 -2.69 -9.36
CA VAL A 119 -8.59 -4.03 -9.65
C VAL A 119 -9.06 -4.14 -11.10
N GLU A 120 -9.80 -3.14 -11.60
CA GLU A 120 -10.25 -3.12 -13.01
C GLU A 120 -9.06 -3.02 -13.99
N GLU A 121 -8.05 -2.20 -13.69
CA GLU A 121 -6.89 -2.04 -14.56
C GLU A 121 -5.96 -3.27 -14.57
N LEU A 122 -6.00 -4.12 -13.53
CA LEU A 122 -5.24 -5.38 -13.51
C LEU A 122 -5.67 -6.36 -14.60
N GLU A 123 -6.86 -6.20 -15.19
CA GLU A 123 -7.27 -6.98 -16.38
C GLU A 123 -6.45 -6.64 -17.64
N ARG A 124 -5.78 -5.48 -17.66
CA ARG A 124 -5.06 -4.95 -18.83
C ARG A 124 -3.59 -4.70 -18.57
N LEU A 125 -3.22 -4.41 -17.33
CA LEU A 125 -1.88 -4.04 -16.92
C LEU A 125 -1.41 -4.94 -15.78
N PRO A 126 -0.15 -5.43 -15.80
CA PRO A 126 0.39 -6.12 -14.65
C PRO A 126 0.57 -5.15 -13.47
N LEU A 127 0.68 -5.70 -12.27
CA LEU A 127 1.04 -4.96 -11.06
C LEU A 127 2.37 -4.24 -11.29
N SER A 128 2.36 -2.92 -11.41
CA SER A 128 3.51 -2.16 -11.91
C SER A 128 3.59 -0.78 -11.29
N ASN A 129 4.74 -0.13 -11.40
CA ASN A 129 4.91 1.26 -10.99
C ASN A 129 3.96 2.21 -11.72
N ARG A 130 3.54 1.86 -12.95
CA ARG A 130 2.49 2.62 -13.65
C ARG A 130 1.16 2.53 -12.90
N LEU A 131 0.74 1.31 -12.53
CA LEU A 131 -0.50 1.09 -11.78
C LEU A 131 -0.43 1.80 -10.41
N PHE A 132 0.67 1.64 -9.66
CA PHE A 132 0.86 2.31 -8.37
C PHE A 132 0.73 3.82 -8.47
N LYS A 133 1.33 4.44 -9.50
CA LYS A 133 1.23 5.88 -9.74
C LYS A 133 -0.20 6.29 -10.11
N GLN A 134 -0.90 5.55 -10.95
CA GLN A 134 -2.28 5.87 -11.31
C GLN A 134 -3.21 5.78 -10.10
N THR A 135 -3.09 4.71 -9.30
CA THR A 135 -3.83 4.52 -8.05
C THR A 135 -3.53 5.64 -7.05
N HIS A 136 -2.26 5.98 -6.85
CA HIS A 136 -1.84 7.10 -5.98
C HIS A 136 -2.42 8.46 -6.42
N LYS A 137 -2.53 8.69 -7.74
CA LYS A 137 -3.14 9.92 -8.26
C LYS A 137 -4.61 10.05 -7.86
N ILE A 138 -5.36 8.95 -7.91
CA ILE A 138 -6.78 8.92 -7.51
C ILE A 138 -6.90 9.11 -6.00
N LEU A 139 -6.07 8.41 -5.22
CA LEU A 139 -6.07 8.49 -3.76
C LEU A 139 -5.92 9.92 -3.24
N LEU A 140 -5.01 10.70 -3.83
CA LEU A 140 -4.74 12.08 -3.40
C LEU A 140 -5.59 13.16 -4.08
N HIS A 141 -6.59 12.79 -4.87
CA HIS A 141 -7.37 13.76 -5.64
C HIS A 141 -8.24 14.64 -4.74
N GLY A 142 -8.00 15.95 -4.72
CA GLY A 142 -8.85 16.92 -4.01
C GLY A 142 -8.72 16.92 -2.48
N VAL A 143 -7.96 15.99 -1.90
CA VAL A 143 -7.84 15.78 -0.44
C VAL A 143 -6.51 16.27 0.13
N ARG A 144 -6.25 16.00 1.42
CA ARG A 144 -4.95 16.29 2.03
C ARG A 144 -3.86 15.57 1.25
N GLY A 145 -2.78 16.30 0.95
CA GLY A 145 -1.70 15.77 0.12
C GLY A 145 -1.88 15.94 -1.39
N LYS A 146 -2.98 16.56 -1.89
CA LYS A 146 -3.15 16.86 -3.32
C LYS A 146 -2.00 17.63 -4.00
N HIS A 147 -1.18 18.34 -3.22
CA HIS A 147 0.00 19.05 -3.70
C HIS A 147 1.31 18.25 -3.55
N LYS A 148 1.26 17.04 -3.00
CA LYS A 148 2.41 16.12 -2.81
C LYS A 148 2.65 15.24 -4.04
N ARG A 149 2.53 15.83 -5.23
CA ARG A 149 2.75 15.18 -6.54
C ARG A 149 1.95 13.88 -6.74
N PRO A 150 0.60 13.95 -6.79
CA PRO A 150 -0.24 12.79 -7.07
C PRO A 150 0.19 12.05 -8.34
N GLY A 151 0.45 10.75 -8.21
CA GLY A 151 0.91 9.89 -9.29
C GLY A 151 2.38 10.02 -9.70
N GLU A 152 3.21 10.61 -8.86
CA GLU A 152 4.66 10.65 -9.07
C GLU A 152 5.41 10.19 -7.82
N PHE A 153 6.64 9.72 -8.01
CA PHE A 153 7.54 9.51 -6.88
C PHE A 153 8.01 10.86 -6.32
N ARG A 154 8.27 10.89 -5.02
CA ARG A 154 8.80 12.08 -4.36
C ARG A 154 10.18 12.45 -4.92
N VAL A 155 10.43 13.75 -5.02
CA VAL A 155 11.73 14.32 -5.41
C VAL A 155 12.42 15.04 -4.25
N SER A 156 11.91 14.84 -3.04
CA SER A 156 12.45 15.44 -1.83
C SER A 156 12.50 14.39 -0.73
N GLN A 157 13.39 14.59 0.24
CA GLN A 157 13.50 13.70 1.39
C GLN A 157 12.24 13.77 2.25
N ASN A 158 11.68 12.60 2.60
CA ASN A 158 10.70 12.46 3.67
C ASN A 158 11.35 11.89 4.94
N TRP A 159 10.67 11.97 6.06
CA TRP A 159 11.11 11.41 7.34
C TRP A 159 9.91 11.09 8.23
N ILE A 160 10.11 10.18 9.17
CA ILE A 160 9.15 9.85 10.23
C ILE A 160 9.71 10.41 11.54
N GLY A 161 9.03 11.43 12.09
CA GLY A 161 9.43 12.11 13.32
C GLY A 161 9.35 13.63 13.22
N LEU A 162 9.83 14.32 14.26
CA LEU A 162 9.64 15.77 14.43
C LEU A 162 10.41 16.62 13.41
N SER A 163 11.61 16.19 13.02
CA SER A 163 12.45 16.86 12.02
C SER A 163 13.45 15.87 11.45
N LEU A 164 14.08 16.20 10.32
CA LEU A 164 15.07 15.34 9.67
C LEU A 164 16.26 14.98 10.59
N LYS A 165 16.67 15.88 11.49
CA LYS A 165 17.74 15.63 12.47
C LYS A 165 17.31 14.75 13.64
N ASN A 166 16.02 14.79 14.00
CA ASN A 166 15.45 14.06 15.14
C ASN A 166 14.39 13.06 14.66
N ALA A 167 14.57 12.50 13.47
CA ALA A 167 13.66 11.53 12.89
C ALA A 167 13.91 10.16 13.50
N THR A 168 12.84 9.45 13.85
CA THR A 168 12.92 8.04 14.24
C THR A 168 13.34 7.16 13.07
N PHE A 169 12.94 7.55 11.86
CA PHE A 169 13.33 6.87 10.64
C PHE A 169 13.41 7.85 9.47
N VAL A 170 14.46 7.71 8.66
CA VAL A 170 14.61 8.43 7.40
C VAL A 170 14.63 7.40 6.27
N PRO A 171 13.56 7.31 5.46
CA PRO A 171 13.50 6.43 4.29
C PRO A 171 14.62 6.73 3.27
N PRO A 172 14.75 5.91 2.21
CA PRO A 172 15.81 6.07 1.21
C PRO A 172 15.93 7.50 0.68
N HIS A 173 17.12 7.88 0.20
CA HIS A 173 17.23 9.14 -0.52
C HIS A 173 16.29 9.14 -1.73
N HIS A 174 15.67 10.28 -2.05
CA HIS A 174 14.64 10.34 -3.11
C HIS A 174 15.19 9.93 -4.50
N GLU A 175 16.48 10.17 -4.75
CA GLU A 175 17.17 9.74 -5.97
C GLU A 175 17.23 8.21 -6.12
N ARG A 176 17.18 7.47 -5.02
CA ARG A 176 17.21 5.99 -5.03
C ARG A 176 15.82 5.37 -5.20
N VAL A 177 14.75 6.16 -5.07
CA VAL A 177 13.37 5.63 -5.05
C VAL A 177 13.00 4.99 -6.38
N VAL A 178 13.41 5.57 -7.51
CA VAL A 178 13.09 5.02 -8.83
C VAL A 178 13.69 3.63 -8.97
N ASP A 179 14.98 3.47 -8.69
CA ASP A 179 15.69 2.20 -8.81
C ASP A 179 15.13 1.14 -7.85
N LEU A 180 14.84 1.52 -6.60
CA LEU A 180 14.27 0.61 -5.60
C LEU A 180 12.84 0.16 -5.97
N MET A 181 12.05 1.06 -6.54
CA MET A 181 10.70 0.72 -7.02
C MET A 181 10.75 -0.13 -8.30
N SER A 182 11.78 0.05 -9.14
CA SER A 182 12.04 -0.85 -10.27
C SER A 182 12.42 -2.24 -9.80
N ASP A 183 13.27 -2.36 -8.77
CA ASP A 183 13.61 -3.64 -8.16
C ASP A 183 12.39 -4.33 -7.54
N LEU A 184 11.52 -3.59 -6.84
CA LEU A 184 10.22 -4.10 -6.36
C LEU A 184 9.34 -4.61 -7.50
N GLU A 185 9.23 -3.88 -8.61
CA GLU A 185 8.44 -4.32 -9.76
C GLU A 185 9.03 -5.59 -10.37
N MET A 186 10.35 -5.69 -10.50
CA MET A 186 11.00 -6.92 -10.97
C MET A 186 10.75 -8.10 -10.01
N PHE A 187 10.80 -7.85 -8.70
CA PHE A 187 10.50 -8.86 -7.68
C PHE A 187 9.06 -9.39 -7.78
N LEU A 188 8.08 -8.50 -7.98
CA LEU A 188 6.67 -8.87 -8.10
C LEU A 188 6.37 -9.78 -9.31
N HIS A 189 7.21 -9.72 -10.35
CA HIS A 189 7.10 -10.55 -11.57
C HIS A 189 8.16 -11.63 -11.66
N ASN A 190 8.89 -11.87 -10.57
CA ASN A 190 9.91 -12.91 -10.56
C ASN A 190 9.24 -14.27 -10.39
N GLU A 191 9.39 -15.14 -11.40
CA GLU A 191 8.86 -16.50 -11.42
C GLU A 191 9.90 -17.54 -10.97
N GLU A 192 11.12 -17.10 -10.61
CA GLU A 192 12.24 -17.96 -10.18
C GLU A 192 12.47 -18.01 -8.66
#